data_AF-A0A6P2ABX1-F1
#
_entry.id   AF-A0A6P2ABX1-F1
#
_cell.length_a   1.000
_cell.length_b   1.000
_cell.length_c   1.000
_cell.angle_alpha   90.00
_cell.angle_beta   90.00
_cell.angle_gamma   90.00
#
_symmetry.space_group_name_H-M   'P 1'
#
loop_
_entity.id
_entity.type
_entity.pdbx_description
1 polymer ?
#
loop_
_entity_poly.entity_id
_entity_poly.type
_entity_poly.pdbx_seq_one_letter_code
_entity_poly.pdbx_strand_id
1 'polypeptide(L)'
;MSSMTTNQSINLNSICDGVVRILFLIHNKHPNWLKEQFRSYPWQDVNFQNKFKQKLQKKFNNIENHDDLINKLIDLLSYLVYPIFFKSFYFREFMHNAINYHFTNNHQQELDFYLAILLLDTENLYLDINSEKFLSTVCYYPIKLKFAFGNWRNLGKKDVEFYERGYELLHVPPGKNSADLKMISFGSSIWLNYPKAKEVLICSSDGDLNHLSTALQHHGLTVYKVSRRGDELIVLNSQTAQMQRFALSKITEYPSINQCFEEVKSLITSEQKRTGKIWIKLTRLIQMFKKKLNLNLSEVIEYYFPQQGIEEVLSDSKHGLVFHKPTSDSDVYLTVFTDKVDESIKEKEIVKIDSPVNLEIVLVRIIRKLIQESNQEYVPISQVASEYQKKYQVSITKTMEKLQLGKKFAQLIASYESLELKKQESVYYVGINY
;
A
#
# COMPACT_ATOMS: atom_id res chain seq x y z
N MET A 1 31.07 -31.21 -19.27
CA MET A 1 30.43 -30.75 -20.51
C MET A 1 29.26 -31.67 -20.78
N SER A 2 28.04 -31.12 -20.73
CA SER A 2 26.85 -31.55 -21.49
C SER A 2 25.71 -30.62 -21.07
N SER A 3 25.54 -29.55 -21.84
CA SER A 3 24.39 -28.65 -21.80
C SER A 3 23.14 -29.40 -22.25
N MET A 4 22.19 -29.63 -21.35
CA MET A 4 20.83 -29.98 -21.73
C MET A 4 19.99 -28.70 -21.75
N THR A 5 20.00 -28.02 -22.89
CA THR A 5 18.95 -27.06 -23.26
C THR A 5 17.81 -27.85 -23.89
N THR A 6 16.83 -28.25 -23.08
CA THR A 6 15.54 -28.74 -23.59
C THR A 6 14.75 -27.56 -24.15
N ASN A 7 14.67 -27.47 -25.49
CA ASN A 7 13.69 -26.65 -26.19
C ASN A 7 12.28 -27.17 -25.88
N GLN A 8 11.69 -26.75 -24.75
CA GLN A 8 10.27 -26.92 -24.50
C GLN A 8 9.52 -25.81 -25.26
N SER A 9 8.69 -26.21 -26.23
CA SER A 9 7.86 -25.28 -27.00
C SER A 9 6.90 -24.51 -26.10
N ILE A 10 6.84 -23.19 -26.26
CA ILE A 10 5.98 -22.31 -25.46
C ILE A 10 4.51 -22.70 -25.62
N ASN A 11 3.86 -23.14 -24.53
CA ASN A 11 2.42 -23.41 -24.53
C ASN A 11 1.61 -22.10 -24.36
N LEU A 12 1.45 -21.36 -25.45
CA LEU A 12 0.75 -20.06 -25.45
C LEU A 12 -0.69 -20.14 -24.95
N ASN A 13 -1.39 -21.26 -25.19
CA ASN A 13 -2.77 -21.44 -24.75
C ASN A 13 -2.90 -21.42 -23.23
N SER A 14 -2.00 -22.15 -22.57
CA SER A 14 -1.98 -22.30 -21.13
C SER A 14 -1.62 -20.99 -20.43
N ILE A 15 -0.72 -20.20 -21.02
CA ILE A 15 -0.36 -18.85 -20.57
C ILE A 15 -1.53 -17.89 -20.71
N CYS A 16 -2.24 -17.91 -21.84
CA CYS A 16 -3.43 -17.07 -22.02
C CYS A 16 -4.53 -17.41 -21.00
N ASP A 17 -4.69 -18.70 -20.65
CA ASP A 17 -5.58 -19.13 -19.58
C ASP A 17 -5.12 -18.60 -18.21
N GLY A 18 -3.83 -18.67 -17.91
CA GLY A 18 -3.25 -18.09 -16.70
C GLY A 18 -3.55 -16.59 -16.56
N VAL A 19 -3.42 -15.83 -17.66
CA VAL A 19 -3.70 -14.38 -17.68
C VAL A 19 -5.18 -14.10 -17.40
N VAL A 20 -6.09 -14.82 -18.04
CA VAL A 20 -7.53 -14.67 -17.79
C VAL A 20 -7.87 -14.98 -16.34
N ARG A 21 -7.32 -16.09 -15.81
CA ARG A 21 -7.56 -16.53 -14.43
C ARG A 21 -7.03 -15.53 -13.41
N ILE A 22 -5.83 -14.99 -13.59
CA ILE A 22 -5.26 -14.02 -12.65
C ILE A 22 -6.06 -12.71 -12.66
N LEU A 23 -6.53 -12.25 -13.83
CA LEU A 23 -7.36 -11.05 -13.93
C LEU A 23 -8.75 -11.24 -13.30
N PHE A 24 -9.38 -12.40 -13.51
CA PHE A 24 -10.62 -12.77 -12.83
C PHE A 24 -10.45 -12.79 -11.31
N LEU A 25 -9.34 -13.35 -10.83
CA LEU A 25 -9.06 -13.39 -9.39
C LEU A 25 -8.84 -12.00 -8.82
N ILE A 26 -8.05 -11.15 -9.48
CA ILE A 26 -7.83 -9.76 -9.06
C ILE A 26 -9.17 -9.04 -9.00
N HIS A 27 -10.01 -9.19 -10.03
CA HIS A 27 -11.34 -8.59 -10.05
C HIS A 27 -12.19 -9.00 -8.83
N ASN A 28 -12.17 -10.28 -8.44
CA ASN A 28 -13.01 -10.77 -7.35
C ASN A 28 -12.44 -10.50 -5.95
N LYS A 29 -11.12 -10.51 -5.76
CA LYS A 29 -10.48 -10.45 -4.44
C LYS A 29 -9.79 -9.13 -4.15
N HIS A 30 -9.28 -8.45 -5.18
CA HIS A 30 -8.54 -7.20 -5.06
C HIS A 30 -8.90 -6.23 -6.21
N PRO A 31 -10.18 -5.81 -6.34
CA PRO A 31 -10.63 -5.01 -7.48
C PRO A 31 -9.86 -3.69 -7.63
N ASN A 32 -9.36 -3.14 -6.52
CA ASN A 32 -8.56 -1.91 -6.50
C ASN A 32 -7.19 -2.06 -7.18
N TRP A 33 -6.71 -3.28 -7.43
CA TRP A 33 -5.47 -3.51 -8.19
C TRP A 33 -5.68 -3.43 -9.70
N LEU A 34 -6.91 -3.57 -10.21
CA LEU A 34 -7.23 -3.24 -11.61
C LEU A 34 -7.34 -1.72 -11.77
N LYS A 35 -6.87 -1.21 -12.91
CA LYS A 35 -7.13 0.19 -13.28
C LYS A 35 -8.62 0.40 -13.52
N GLU A 36 -9.10 1.60 -13.19
CA GLU A 36 -10.53 1.92 -13.11
C GLU A 36 -11.33 1.49 -14.34
N GLN A 37 -10.83 1.79 -15.54
CA GLN A 37 -11.47 1.46 -16.81
C GLN A 37 -11.68 -0.04 -17.06
N PHE A 38 -10.96 -0.92 -16.36
CA PHE A 38 -11.07 -2.39 -16.52
C PHE A 38 -11.89 -3.05 -15.41
N ARG A 39 -12.30 -2.31 -14.37
CA ARG A 39 -13.07 -2.87 -13.26
C ARG A 39 -14.51 -3.23 -13.65
N SER A 40 -15.07 -2.51 -14.62
CA SER A 40 -16.44 -2.72 -15.11
C SER A 40 -16.57 -3.84 -16.14
N TYR A 41 -15.46 -4.46 -16.55
CA TYR A 41 -15.47 -5.50 -17.58
C TYR A 41 -16.06 -6.79 -17.01
N PRO A 42 -16.80 -7.58 -17.80
CA PRO A 42 -17.46 -8.79 -17.32
C PRO A 42 -16.46 -9.96 -17.23
N TRP A 43 -15.47 -9.86 -16.35
CA TRP A 43 -14.40 -10.86 -16.19
C TRP A 43 -14.92 -12.25 -15.82
N GLN A 44 -16.14 -12.35 -15.28
CA GLN A 44 -16.79 -13.62 -14.94
C GLN A 44 -17.54 -14.27 -16.12
N ASP A 45 -17.80 -13.52 -17.19
CA ASP A 45 -18.51 -14.03 -18.37
C ASP A 45 -17.60 -14.88 -19.25
N VAL A 46 -17.99 -16.13 -19.48
CA VAL A 46 -17.21 -17.11 -20.25
C VAL A 46 -17.01 -16.65 -21.69
N ASN A 47 -17.99 -15.99 -22.30
CA ASN A 47 -17.88 -15.49 -23.67
C ASN A 47 -16.86 -14.35 -23.77
N PHE A 48 -16.85 -13.45 -22.80
CA PHE A 48 -15.85 -12.41 -22.67
C PHE A 48 -14.45 -12.99 -22.45
N GLN A 49 -14.30 -13.95 -21.53
CA GLN A 49 -13.02 -14.64 -21.29
C GLN A 49 -12.48 -15.30 -22.56
N ASN A 50 -13.32 -16.01 -23.32
CA ASN A 50 -12.93 -16.63 -24.58
C ASN A 50 -12.51 -15.60 -25.64
N LYS A 51 -13.25 -14.50 -25.78
CA LYS A 51 -12.89 -13.41 -26.70
C LYS A 51 -11.57 -12.74 -26.28
N PHE A 52 -11.35 -12.54 -24.99
CA PHE A 52 -10.12 -11.98 -24.45
C PHE A 52 -8.94 -12.91 -24.70
N LYS A 53 -9.09 -14.22 -24.43
CA LYS A 53 -8.10 -15.26 -24.72
C LYS A 53 -7.68 -15.26 -26.19
N GLN A 54 -8.63 -15.19 -27.13
CA GLN A 54 -8.33 -15.10 -28.56
C GLN A 54 -7.52 -13.84 -28.93
N LYS A 55 -7.80 -12.70 -28.28
CA LYS A 55 -7.00 -11.48 -28.46
C LYS A 55 -5.57 -11.65 -27.91
N LEU A 56 -5.41 -12.31 -26.77
CA LEU A 56 -4.10 -12.62 -26.20
C LEU A 56 -3.30 -13.56 -27.11
N GLN A 57 -3.91 -14.63 -27.60
CA GLN A 57 -3.28 -15.56 -28.55
C GLN A 57 -2.76 -14.83 -29.78
N LYS A 58 -3.55 -13.92 -30.36
CA LYS A 58 -3.10 -13.08 -31.49
C LYS A 58 -1.94 -12.16 -31.12
N LYS A 59 -1.97 -11.56 -29.92
CA LYS A 59 -0.92 -10.64 -29.43
C LYS A 59 0.40 -11.35 -29.12
N PHE A 60 0.32 -12.61 -28.71
CA PHE A 60 1.47 -13.45 -28.38
C PHE A 60 1.90 -14.39 -29.51
N ASN A 61 1.23 -14.33 -30.66
CA ASN A 61 1.62 -15.11 -31.82
C ASN A 61 3.04 -14.73 -32.28
N ASN A 62 3.83 -15.71 -32.73
CA ASN A 62 5.21 -15.55 -33.19
C ASN A 62 6.25 -15.13 -32.13
N ILE A 63 5.99 -15.37 -30.84
CA ILE A 63 7.03 -15.23 -29.81
C ILE A 63 7.83 -16.54 -29.73
N GLU A 64 9.11 -16.46 -30.08
CA GLU A 64 10.01 -17.62 -30.10
C GLU A 64 10.89 -17.71 -28.84
N ASN A 65 11.16 -16.58 -28.18
CA ASN A 65 11.98 -16.51 -26.97
C ASN A 65 11.13 -16.24 -25.70
N HIS A 66 11.51 -16.90 -24.61
CA HIS A 66 10.96 -16.75 -23.27
C HIS A 66 11.05 -15.31 -22.73
N ASP A 67 12.17 -14.63 -22.92
CA ASP A 67 12.34 -13.28 -22.36
C ASP A 67 11.36 -12.28 -23.02
N ASP A 68 11.12 -12.43 -24.31
CA ASP A 68 10.15 -11.62 -25.06
C ASP A 68 8.71 -11.89 -24.60
N LEU A 69 8.40 -13.13 -24.24
CA LEU A 69 7.11 -13.51 -23.68
C LEU A 69 6.89 -12.88 -22.30
N ILE A 70 7.89 -12.93 -21.43
CA ILE A 70 7.85 -12.34 -20.09
C ILE A 70 7.66 -10.82 -20.19
N ASN A 71 8.45 -10.15 -21.02
CA ASN A 71 8.33 -8.71 -21.23
C ASN A 71 6.94 -8.33 -21.74
N LYS A 72 6.42 -9.05 -22.74
CA LYS A 72 5.06 -8.81 -23.26
C LYS A 72 3.95 -9.10 -22.23
N LEU A 73 4.14 -10.07 -21.35
CA LEU A 73 3.22 -10.34 -20.23
C LEU A 73 3.25 -9.20 -19.22
N ILE A 74 4.43 -8.72 -18.86
CA ILE A 74 4.61 -7.58 -17.95
C ILE A 74 3.99 -6.32 -18.57
N ASP A 75 4.21 -6.06 -19.86
CA ASP A 75 3.62 -4.92 -20.56
C ASP A 75 2.09 -4.99 -20.59
N LEU A 76 1.55 -6.16 -20.90
CA LEU A 76 0.11 -6.40 -20.89
C LEU A 76 -0.48 -6.14 -19.50
N LEU A 77 0.11 -6.72 -18.45
CA LEU A 77 -0.36 -6.56 -17.10
C LEU A 77 -0.21 -5.10 -16.64
N SER A 78 0.88 -4.42 -17.01
CA SER A 78 1.14 -3.03 -16.65
C SER A 78 0.11 -2.09 -17.27
N TYR A 79 -0.48 -2.48 -18.40
CA TYR A 79 -1.61 -1.79 -18.99
C TYR A 79 -2.90 -1.98 -18.18
N LEU A 80 -3.15 -3.16 -17.62
CA LEU A 80 -4.42 -3.57 -16.99
C LEU A 80 -4.51 -3.31 -15.48
N VAL A 81 -3.39 -3.42 -14.76
CA VAL A 81 -3.32 -3.36 -13.29
C VAL A 81 -2.36 -2.28 -12.80
N TYR A 82 -2.53 -1.84 -11.55
CA TYR A 82 -1.63 -0.90 -10.88
C TYR A 82 -0.34 -1.59 -10.39
N PRO A 83 0.76 -0.82 -10.17
CA PRO A 83 2.05 -1.36 -9.75
C PRO A 83 2.04 -2.26 -8.51
N ILE A 84 1.07 -2.07 -7.61
CA ILE A 84 0.91 -2.88 -6.40
C ILE A 84 0.73 -4.37 -6.68
N PHE A 85 0.12 -4.74 -7.82
CA PHE A 85 -0.03 -6.14 -8.21
C PHE A 85 1.31 -6.83 -8.43
N PHE A 86 2.30 -6.16 -9.02
CA PHE A 86 3.61 -6.74 -9.33
C PHE A 86 4.43 -7.07 -8.08
N LYS A 87 4.07 -6.50 -6.94
CA LYS A 87 4.66 -6.81 -5.63
C LYS A 87 3.92 -7.95 -4.92
N SER A 88 2.79 -8.39 -5.46
CA SER A 88 1.93 -9.38 -4.82
C SER A 88 2.43 -10.81 -5.04
N PHE A 89 2.08 -11.69 -4.10
CA PHE A 89 2.25 -13.14 -4.25
C PHE A 89 1.56 -13.67 -5.52
N TYR A 90 0.39 -13.12 -5.88
CA TYR A 90 -0.36 -13.50 -7.08
C TYR A 90 0.46 -13.30 -8.37
N PHE A 91 1.22 -12.21 -8.46
CA PHE A 91 2.10 -11.98 -9.61
C PHE A 91 3.30 -12.95 -9.59
N ARG A 92 3.91 -13.19 -8.43
CA ARG A 92 5.03 -14.15 -8.30
C ARG A 92 4.63 -15.56 -8.72
N GLU A 93 3.48 -16.05 -8.25
CA GLU A 93 2.94 -17.36 -8.65
C GLU A 93 2.56 -17.41 -10.12
N PHE A 94 1.91 -16.35 -10.63
CA PHE A 94 1.57 -16.27 -12.04
C PHE A 94 2.81 -16.38 -12.93
N MET A 95 3.88 -15.64 -12.59
CA MET A 95 5.14 -15.69 -13.32
C MET A 95 5.85 -17.03 -13.17
N HIS A 96 5.85 -17.64 -11.97
CA HIS A 96 6.41 -18.97 -11.75
C HIS A 96 5.74 -20.02 -12.63
N ASN A 97 4.40 -20.00 -12.72
CA ASN A 97 3.64 -20.92 -13.56
C ASN A 97 3.80 -20.62 -15.06
N ALA A 98 3.94 -19.34 -15.44
CA ALA A 98 4.21 -18.94 -16.82
C ALA A 98 5.61 -19.36 -17.30
N ILE A 99 6.61 -19.32 -16.41
CA ILE A 99 8.00 -19.72 -16.70
C ILE A 99 8.12 -21.25 -16.75
N ASN A 100 7.45 -21.98 -15.85
CA ASN A 100 7.55 -23.44 -15.73
C ASN A 100 6.48 -24.21 -16.51
N TYR A 101 5.70 -23.54 -17.37
CA TYR A 101 4.63 -24.14 -18.20
C TYR A 101 3.53 -24.91 -17.45
N HIS A 102 3.34 -24.65 -16.16
CA HIS A 102 2.37 -25.35 -15.32
C HIS A 102 1.01 -24.65 -15.29
N PHE A 103 0.37 -24.53 -16.45
CA PHE A 103 -1.08 -24.26 -16.53
C PHE A 103 -1.74 -25.49 -17.17
N THR A 104 -2.21 -26.43 -16.36
CA THR A 104 -2.90 -27.62 -16.86
C THR A 104 -4.30 -27.24 -17.39
N ASN A 105 -4.71 -27.88 -18.49
CA ASN A 105 -5.94 -27.62 -19.27
C ASN A 105 -7.28 -27.89 -18.54
N ASN A 106 -7.29 -28.04 -17.22
CA ASN A 106 -8.54 -28.31 -16.50
C ASN A 106 -9.25 -26.99 -16.16
N HIS A 107 -10.40 -26.79 -16.81
CA HIS A 107 -11.30 -25.64 -16.65
C HIS A 107 -12.04 -25.57 -15.29
N GLN A 108 -11.65 -26.37 -14.29
CA GLN A 108 -12.36 -26.46 -13.01
C GLN A 108 -11.46 -26.49 -11.75
N GLN A 109 -10.14 -26.36 -11.87
CA GLN A 109 -9.34 -26.06 -10.69
C GLN A 109 -9.36 -24.55 -10.47
N GLU A 110 -9.92 -24.12 -9.33
CA GLU A 110 -9.55 -22.83 -8.73
C GLU A 110 -8.02 -22.69 -8.82
N LEU A 111 -7.50 -21.47 -8.96
CA LEU A 111 -6.09 -21.24 -8.67
C LEU A 111 -5.85 -21.71 -7.23
N ASP A 112 -5.38 -22.95 -7.08
CA ASP A 112 -5.17 -23.59 -5.80
C ASP A 112 -3.87 -23.05 -5.25
N PHE A 113 -3.96 -21.85 -4.69
CA PHE A 113 -2.80 -21.21 -4.07
C PHE A 113 -2.32 -22.08 -2.93
N TYR A 114 -1.07 -22.50 -3.05
CA TYR A 114 -0.31 -23.03 -1.95
C TYR A 114 -0.31 -22.05 -0.78
N LEU A 115 -0.30 -22.59 0.42
CA LEU A 115 -0.49 -21.83 1.65
C LEU A 115 0.55 -22.17 2.70
N ALA A 116 0.73 -21.24 3.63
CA ALA A 116 1.40 -21.46 4.89
C ALA A 116 0.37 -21.75 5.99
N ILE A 117 0.73 -22.66 6.89
CA ILE A 117 -0.04 -23.00 8.11
C ILE A 117 0.75 -22.55 9.32
N LEU A 118 0.10 -21.85 10.26
CA LEU A 118 0.70 -21.45 11.52
C LEU A 118 0.17 -22.34 12.65
N LEU A 119 1.07 -22.98 13.38
CA LEU A 119 0.78 -23.77 14.58
C LEU A 119 1.33 -23.04 15.80
N LEU A 120 0.44 -22.59 16.68
CA LEU A 120 0.79 -21.81 17.85
C LEU A 120 0.60 -22.62 19.13
N ASP A 121 1.70 -22.80 19.85
CA ASP A 121 1.67 -23.24 21.24
C ASP A 121 1.44 -22.02 22.15
N THR A 122 0.21 -21.85 22.61
CA THR A 122 -0.21 -20.67 23.38
C THR A 122 0.27 -20.64 24.82
N GLU A 123 0.75 -21.78 25.34
CA GLU A 123 1.31 -21.87 26.69
C GLU A 123 2.76 -21.36 26.69
N ASN A 124 3.50 -21.64 25.60
CA ASN A 124 4.91 -21.28 25.47
C ASN A 124 5.13 -19.92 24.79
N LEU A 125 4.28 -19.58 23.81
CA LEU A 125 4.49 -18.42 22.96
C LEU A 125 3.19 -17.61 22.75
N TYR A 126 3.27 -16.30 22.98
CA TYR A 126 2.22 -15.36 22.63
C TYR A 126 2.60 -14.60 21.36
N LEU A 127 1.70 -14.62 20.37
CA LEU A 127 1.80 -13.84 19.14
C LEU A 127 0.72 -12.77 19.12
N ASP A 128 1.13 -11.52 19.03
CA ASP A 128 0.24 -10.40 18.75
C ASP A 128 0.09 -10.19 17.22
N ILE A 129 -0.73 -9.20 16.83
CA ILE A 129 -0.98 -8.87 15.42
C ILE A 129 0.31 -8.49 14.69
N ASN A 130 1.25 -7.81 15.36
CA ASN A 130 2.51 -7.37 14.75
C ASN A 130 3.46 -8.54 14.50
N SER A 131 3.53 -9.46 15.45
CA SER A 131 4.25 -10.72 15.32
C SER A 131 3.74 -11.49 14.11
N GLU A 132 2.43 -11.61 13.94
CA GLU A 132 1.84 -12.27 12.77
C GLU A 132 2.15 -11.57 11.45
N LYS A 133 2.08 -10.24 11.41
CA LYS A 133 2.48 -9.47 10.23
C LYS A 133 3.94 -9.75 9.89
N PHE A 134 4.83 -9.71 10.88
CA PHE A 134 6.23 -10.07 10.66
C PHE A 134 6.37 -11.49 10.11
N LEU A 135 5.73 -12.49 10.74
CA LEU A 135 5.76 -13.87 10.26
C LEU A 135 5.26 -14.01 8.82
N SER A 136 4.24 -13.24 8.43
CA SER A 136 3.75 -13.23 7.04
C SER A 136 4.77 -12.71 6.04
N THR A 137 5.77 -11.92 6.46
CA THR A 137 6.88 -11.47 5.62
C THR A 137 8.00 -12.50 5.48
N VAL A 138 8.09 -13.46 6.42
CA VAL A 138 9.09 -14.54 6.40
C VAL A 138 8.66 -15.67 5.46
N CYS A 139 7.37 -15.92 5.34
CA CYS A 139 6.80 -16.96 4.49
C CYS A 139 6.82 -16.57 3.02
N TYR A 140 7.08 -17.55 2.14
CA TYR A 140 6.86 -17.38 0.71
C TYR A 140 5.36 -17.43 0.37
N TYR A 141 4.61 -18.30 1.05
CA TYR A 141 3.18 -18.51 0.86
C TYR A 141 2.35 -17.77 1.93
N PRO A 142 1.13 -17.31 1.60
CA PRO A 142 0.28 -16.62 2.56
C PRO A 142 -0.13 -17.55 3.70
N ILE A 143 -0.05 -17.07 4.94
CA ILE A 143 -0.59 -17.76 6.12
C ILE A 143 -2.12 -17.71 6.04
N LYS A 144 -2.74 -18.83 5.69
CA LYS A 144 -4.21 -18.93 5.54
C LYS A 144 -4.88 -19.70 6.67
N LEU A 145 -4.16 -20.64 7.28
CA LEU A 145 -4.68 -21.46 8.37
C LEU A 145 -3.83 -21.19 9.61
N LYS A 146 -4.50 -20.97 10.74
CA LYS A 146 -3.86 -20.71 12.03
C LYS A 146 -4.51 -21.61 13.06
N PHE A 147 -3.72 -22.43 13.73
CA PHE A 147 -4.19 -23.34 14.77
C PHE A 147 -3.50 -22.96 16.08
N ALA A 148 -4.28 -22.72 17.12
CA ALA A 148 -3.75 -22.45 18.44
C ALA A 148 -4.03 -23.64 19.36
N PHE A 149 -3.01 -24.10 20.06
CA PHE A 149 -3.07 -25.22 20.99
C PHE A 149 -2.88 -24.68 22.40
N GLY A 150 -3.78 -25.04 23.31
CA GLY A 150 -3.61 -24.69 24.71
C GLY A 150 -4.77 -25.10 25.59
N ASN A 151 -4.53 -25.03 26.89
CA ASN A 151 -5.59 -25.16 27.87
C ASN A 151 -6.39 -23.86 28.00
N TRP A 152 -7.41 -23.69 27.14
CA TRP A 152 -8.28 -22.50 27.11
C TRP A 152 -8.96 -22.16 28.44
N ARG A 153 -9.14 -23.14 29.34
CA ARG A 153 -9.68 -22.85 30.68
C ARG A 153 -8.74 -21.97 31.52
N ASN A 154 -7.44 -22.01 31.23
CA ASN A 154 -6.40 -21.33 31.97
C ASN A 154 -5.87 -20.06 31.28
N LEU A 155 -6.33 -19.76 30.07
CA LEU A 155 -5.78 -18.67 29.24
C LEU A 155 -6.62 -17.38 29.26
N GLY A 156 -7.65 -17.30 30.11
CA GLY A 156 -8.48 -16.10 30.28
C GLY A 156 -9.19 -15.70 28.99
N LYS A 157 -9.18 -14.40 28.65
CA LYS A 157 -9.83 -13.84 27.45
C LYS A 157 -9.03 -14.00 26.14
N LYS A 158 -7.90 -14.71 26.17
CA LYS A 158 -7.04 -14.87 24.97
C LYS A 158 -7.70 -15.74 23.90
N ASP A 159 -8.60 -16.64 24.30
CA ASP A 159 -9.40 -17.44 23.37
C ASP A 159 -10.24 -16.56 22.43
N VAL A 160 -10.95 -15.56 22.96
CA VAL A 160 -11.72 -14.59 22.18
C VAL A 160 -10.81 -13.84 21.21
N GLU A 161 -9.66 -13.35 21.70
CA GLU A 161 -8.70 -12.60 20.89
C GLU A 161 -8.14 -13.42 19.71
N PHE A 162 -7.75 -14.68 19.95
CA PHE A 162 -7.24 -15.54 18.88
C PHE A 162 -8.36 -15.95 17.91
N TYR A 163 -9.57 -16.20 18.42
CA TYR A 163 -10.72 -16.52 17.57
C TYR A 163 -11.06 -15.37 16.61
N GLU A 164 -11.11 -14.14 17.11
CA GLU A 164 -11.36 -12.94 16.29
C GLU A 164 -10.26 -12.72 15.23
N ARG A 165 -9.03 -13.15 15.52
CA ARG A 165 -7.89 -13.12 14.56
C ARG A 165 -7.84 -14.31 13.60
N GLY A 166 -8.86 -15.17 13.61
CA GLY A 166 -9.04 -16.27 12.68
C GLY A 166 -8.28 -17.55 13.04
N TYR A 167 -7.98 -17.78 14.32
CA TYR A 167 -7.41 -19.04 14.77
C TYR A 167 -8.49 -20.09 15.02
N GLU A 168 -8.21 -21.32 14.60
CA GLU A 168 -8.90 -22.49 15.11
C GLU A 168 -8.30 -22.88 16.46
N LEU A 169 -9.14 -22.85 17.49
CA LEU A 169 -8.74 -23.09 18.87
C LEU A 169 -8.84 -24.58 19.22
N LEU A 170 -7.71 -25.24 19.41
CA LEU A 170 -7.62 -26.66 19.75
C LEU A 170 -7.41 -26.80 21.26
N HIS A 171 -8.48 -27.17 21.97
CA HIS A 171 -8.40 -27.37 23.42
C HIS A 171 -7.48 -28.54 23.77
N VAL A 172 -6.56 -28.31 24.69
CA VAL A 172 -5.67 -29.31 25.26
C VAL A 172 -6.05 -29.55 26.73
N PRO A 173 -6.27 -30.80 27.17
CA PRO A 173 -6.49 -31.11 28.57
C PRO A 173 -5.29 -30.74 29.46
N PRO A 174 -5.49 -30.50 30.76
CA PRO A 174 -4.39 -30.28 31.67
C PRO A 174 -3.49 -31.51 31.76
N GLY A 175 -2.19 -31.32 31.52
CA GLY A 175 -1.18 -32.36 31.62
C GLY A 175 0.16 -31.85 31.12
N LYS A 176 1.26 -32.38 31.68
CA LYS A 176 2.61 -32.00 31.25
C LYS A 176 2.79 -32.31 29.75
N ASN A 177 3.28 -31.34 28.98
CA ASN A 177 3.55 -31.43 27.54
C ASN A 177 2.32 -31.86 26.69
N SER A 178 1.10 -31.68 27.20
CA SER A 178 -0.10 -32.11 26.48
C SER A 178 -0.34 -31.27 25.22
N ALA A 179 0.07 -30.00 25.25
CA ALA A 179 -0.06 -29.09 24.10
C ALA A 179 0.90 -29.53 22.99
N ASP A 180 2.15 -29.82 23.34
CA ASP A 180 3.17 -30.33 22.42
C ASP A 180 2.74 -31.64 21.78
N LEU A 181 2.27 -32.61 22.58
CA LEU A 181 1.82 -33.90 22.06
C LEU A 181 0.65 -33.76 21.09
N LYS A 182 -0.33 -32.89 21.41
CA LYS A 182 -1.47 -32.63 20.52
C LYS A 182 -1.02 -31.92 19.25
N MET A 183 -0.09 -30.98 19.36
CA MET A 183 0.47 -30.27 18.22
C MET A 183 1.32 -31.18 17.32
N ILE A 184 2.10 -32.12 17.89
CA ILE A 184 2.84 -33.14 17.14
C ILE A 184 1.87 -34.07 16.41
N SER A 185 0.86 -34.59 17.12
CA SER A 185 -0.14 -35.50 16.55
C SER A 185 -0.92 -34.84 15.40
N PHE A 186 -1.48 -33.66 15.64
CA PHE A 186 -2.19 -32.90 14.61
C PHE A 186 -1.26 -32.46 13.50
N GLY A 187 -0.14 -31.83 13.86
CA GLY A 187 0.83 -31.27 12.93
C GLY A 187 1.39 -32.32 11.97
N SER A 188 1.70 -33.53 12.45
CA SER A 188 2.22 -34.60 11.59
C SER A 188 1.27 -35.05 10.49
N SER A 189 -0.04 -34.77 10.64
CA SER A 189 -1.07 -35.07 9.64
C SER A 189 -1.29 -33.96 8.61
N ILE A 190 -0.59 -32.82 8.73
CA ILE A 190 -0.84 -31.64 7.88
C ILE A 190 -0.67 -31.93 6.40
N TRP A 191 0.39 -32.65 6.03
CA TRP A 191 0.67 -32.97 4.62
C TRP A 191 -0.45 -33.81 3.98
N LEU A 192 -1.17 -34.61 4.78
CA LEU A 192 -2.27 -35.45 4.33
C LEU A 192 -3.58 -34.66 4.26
N ASN A 193 -3.91 -33.94 5.33
CA ASN A 193 -5.19 -33.25 5.48
C ASN A 193 -5.24 -31.91 4.75
N TYR A 194 -4.10 -31.28 4.53
CA TYR A 194 -3.96 -29.98 3.87
C TYR A 194 -2.96 -30.11 2.70
N PRO A 195 -3.33 -30.77 1.58
CA PRO A 195 -2.41 -31.03 0.46
C PRO A 195 -1.89 -29.77 -0.24
N LYS A 196 -2.52 -28.60 0.01
CA LYS A 196 -2.09 -27.29 -0.49
C LYS A 196 -1.07 -26.61 0.42
N ALA A 197 -0.80 -27.15 1.61
CA ALA A 197 0.24 -26.61 2.47
C ALA A 197 1.62 -26.80 1.81
N LYS A 198 2.43 -25.74 1.81
CA LYS A 198 3.84 -25.78 1.39
C LYS A 198 4.77 -25.30 2.48
N GLU A 199 4.25 -24.49 3.39
CA GLU A 199 4.98 -23.95 4.53
C GLU A 199 4.23 -24.22 5.83
N VAL A 200 4.98 -24.50 6.89
CA VAL A 200 4.44 -24.62 8.24
C VAL A 200 5.30 -23.82 9.20
N LEU A 201 4.68 -22.94 9.97
CA LEU A 201 5.29 -22.24 11.09
C LEU A 201 4.97 -23.00 12.37
N ILE A 202 6.01 -23.48 13.06
CA ILE A 202 5.93 -24.09 14.38
C ILE A 202 6.31 -23.01 15.39
N CYS A 203 5.31 -22.43 16.03
CA CYS A 203 5.45 -21.31 16.96
C CYS A 203 5.45 -21.81 18.40
N SER A 204 6.64 -22.18 18.88
CA SER A 204 6.93 -22.60 20.26
C SER A 204 8.43 -22.47 20.53
N SER A 205 8.80 -22.24 21.80
CA SER A 205 10.20 -22.26 22.23
C SER A 205 10.65 -23.63 22.74
N ASP A 206 9.78 -24.65 22.71
CA ASP A 206 10.14 -26.02 23.13
C ASP A 206 10.94 -26.78 22.07
N GLY A 207 12.00 -27.46 22.52
CA GLY A 207 12.82 -28.33 21.69
C GLY A 207 12.16 -29.66 21.32
N ASP A 208 11.14 -30.10 22.06
CA ASP A 208 10.43 -31.37 21.80
C ASP A 208 9.75 -31.38 20.42
N LEU A 209 9.39 -30.19 19.90
CA LEU A 209 8.78 -30.00 18.59
C LEU A 209 9.77 -30.14 17.41
N ASN A 210 11.05 -30.43 17.69
CA ASN A 210 12.01 -30.78 16.66
C ASN A 210 11.58 -32.00 15.84
N HIS A 211 10.94 -33.00 16.48
CA HIS A 211 10.45 -34.19 15.79
C HIS A 211 9.33 -33.86 14.78
N LEU A 212 8.42 -32.95 15.15
CA LEU A 212 7.38 -32.45 14.25
C LEU A 212 8.00 -31.76 13.03
N SER A 213 9.02 -30.92 13.24
CA SER A 213 9.75 -30.29 12.13
C SER A 213 10.33 -31.31 11.17
N THR A 214 11.02 -32.32 11.68
CA THR A 214 11.62 -33.37 10.85
C THR A 214 10.56 -34.15 10.07
N ALA A 215 9.45 -34.51 10.71
CA ALA A 215 8.35 -35.22 10.06
C ALA A 215 7.75 -34.41 8.89
N LEU A 216 7.47 -33.13 9.11
CA LEU A 216 6.93 -32.23 8.08
C LEU A 216 7.91 -32.03 6.93
N GLN A 217 9.21 -31.89 7.21
CA GLN A 217 10.25 -31.76 6.19
C GLN A 217 10.39 -33.02 5.33
N HIS A 218 10.31 -34.21 5.93
CA HIS A 218 10.31 -35.48 5.17
C HIS A 218 9.13 -35.57 4.18
N HIS A 219 8.02 -34.90 4.47
CA HIS A 219 6.87 -34.81 3.58
C HIS A 219 6.92 -33.60 2.63
N GLY A 220 8.09 -32.97 2.47
CA GLY A 220 8.32 -31.92 1.46
C GLY A 220 7.80 -30.54 1.84
N LEU A 221 7.47 -30.31 3.12
CA LEU A 221 7.07 -28.99 3.61
C LEU A 221 8.28 -28.17 4.07
N THR A 222 8.23 -26.87 3.81
CA THR A 222 9.18 -25.91 4.37
C THR A 222 8.74 -25.54 5.78
N VAL A 223 9.62 -25.76 6.76
CA VAL A 223 9.29 -25.58 8.17
C VAL A 223 10.06 -24.40 8.75
N TYR A 224 9.33 -23.44 9.31
CA TYR A 224 9.86 -22.31 10.06
C TYR A 224 9.62 -22.55 11.55
N LYS A 225 10.69 -22.62 12.34
CA LYS A 225 10.59 -22.64 13.81
C LYS A 225 10.60 -21.22 14.33
N VAL A 226 9.57 -20.85 15.06
CA VAL A 226 9.41 -19.51 15.64
C VAL A 226 9.50 -19.65 17.14
N SER A 227 10.51 -19.02 17.74
CA SER A 227 10.70 -18.98 19.19
C SER A 227 10.85 -17.54 19.66
N ARG A 228 10.67 -17.30 20.96
CA ARG A 228 10.88 -15.99 21.58
C ARG A 228 12.06 -16.03 22.53
N ARG A 229 12.96 -15.05 22.39
CA ARG A 229 14.07 -14.85 23.33
C ARG A 229 14.03 -13.44 23.87
N GLY A 230 13.50 -13.30 25.09
CA GLY A 230 13.26 -11.99 25.71
C GLY A 230 12.30 -11.17 24.87
N ASP A 231 12.82 -10.09 24.28
CA ASP A 231 12.07 -9.14 23.47
C ASP A 231 12.32 -9.33 21.96
N GLU A 232 12.79 -10.50 21.54
CA GLU A 232 12.95 -10.84 20.12
C GLU A 232 12.14 -12.08 19.75
N LEU A 233 11.49 -12.04 18.59
CA LEU A 233 11.06 -13.22 17.85
C LEU A 233 12.20 -13.70 16.95
N ILE A 234 12.48 -14.98 17.02
CA ILE A 234 13.51 -15.65 16.23
C ILE A 234 12.81 -16.65 15.32
N VAL A 235 13.04 -16.53 14.01
CA VAL A 235 12.49 -17.43 13.00
C VAL A 235 13.63 -18.16 12.32
N LEU A 236 13.66 -19.49 12.49
CA LEU A 236 14.65 -20.37 11.88
C LEU A 236 13.99 -21.14 10.74
N ASN A 237 14.49 -20.97 9.52
CA ASN A 237 14.16 -21.86 8.41
C ASN A 237 14.90 -23.19 8.62
N SER A 238 14.16 -24.27 8.85
CA SER A 238 14.72 -25.57 9.19
C SER A 238 15.40 -26.27 8.01
N GLN A 239 15.18 -25.82 6.77
CA GLN A 239 15.82 -26.36 5.58
C GLN A 239 17.14 -25.64 5.27
N THR A 240 17.17 -24.31 5.38
CA THR A 240 18.35 -23.50 5.00
C THR A 240 19.24 -23.13 6.18
N ALA A 241 18.79 -23.41 7.41
CA ALA A 241 19.39 -22.93 8.66
C ALA A 241 19.50 -21.38 8.76
N GLN A 242 18.80 -20.64 7.88
CA GLN A 242 18.76 -19.18 7.94
C GLN A 242 17.91 -18.73 9.12
N MET A 243 18.43 -17.76 9.86
CA MET A 243 17.78 -17.19 11.04
C MET A 243 17.43 -15.73 10.79
N GLN A 244 16.18 -15.37 11.02
CA GLN A 244 15.69 -14.00 11.03
C GLN A 244 15.28 -13.60 12.45
N ARG A 245 15.53 -12.34 12.81
CA ARG A 245 15.23 -11.80 14.13
C ARG A 245 14.35 -10.58 14.02
N PHE A 246 13.37 -10.47 14.90
CA PHE A 246 12.44 -9.36 14.98
C PHE A 246 12.36 -8.87 16.41
N ALA A 247 12.82 -7.64 16.66
CA ALA A 247 12.71 -7.01 17.96
C ALA A 247 11.25 -6.58 18.22
N LEU A 248 10.64 -7.14 19.26
CA LEU A 248 9.32 -6.79 19.77
C LEU A 248 9.32 -5.38 20.38
N SER A 249 10.46 -4.83 20.81
CA SER A 249 10.61 -3.41 21.22
C SER A 249 10.38 -2.40 20.10
N LYS A 250 10.23 -2.84 18.85
CA LYS A 250 9.63 -2.02 17.78
C LYS A 250 8.12 -1.84 17.94
N ILE A 251 7.51 -2.31 19.04
CA ILE A 251 6.19 -1.87 19.48
C ILE A 251 6.32 -0.41 19.89
N THR A 252 6.11 0.46 18.93
CA THR A 252 5.09 1.45 19.25
C THR A 252 3.78 0.91 18.69
N GLU A 253 2.72 0.92 19.48
CA GLU A 253 1.38 0.87 18.91
C GLU A 253 1.24 2.08 18.00
N TYR A 254 1.59 1.89 16.72
CA TYR A 254 1.39 2.95 15.75
C TYR A 254 -0.12 3.16 15.66
N PRO A 255 -0.60 4.41 15.81
CA PRO A 255 -1.99 4.70 15.52
C PRO A 255 -2.31 4.21 14.10
N SER A 256 -3.57 3.85 13.85
CA SER A 256 -3.99 3.48 12.49
C SER A 256 -3.55 4.57 11.51
N ILE A 257 -3.29 4.19 10.26
CA ILE A 257 -2.74 5.14 9.30
C ILE A 257 -3.63 6.39 9.14
N ASN A 258 -4.96 6.23 9.21
CA ASN A 258 -5.91 7.35 9.19
C ASN A 258 -5.77 8.25 10.44
N GLN A 259 -5.64 7.67 11.63
CA GLN A 259 -5.39 8.44 12.86
C GLN A 259 -4.05 9.18 12.80
N CYS A 260 -3.03 8.55 12.22
CA CYS A 260 -1.74 9.20 11.98
C CYS A 260 -1.89 10.43 11.08
N PHE A 261 -2.63 10.32 9.97
CA PHE A 261 -2.89 11.44 9.07
C PHE A 261 -3.74 12.54 9.72
N GLU A 262 -4.78 12.18 10.48
CA GLU A 262 -5.58 13.17 11.22
C GLU A 262 -4.74 13.91 12.27
N GLU A 263 -3.82 13.22 12.94
CA GLU A 263 -2.91 13.86 13.88
C GLU A 263 -1.89 14.77 13.17
N VAL A 264 -1.35 14.34 12.01
CA VAL A 264 -0.50 15.20 11.17
C VAL A 264 -1.26 16.47 10.77
N LYS A 265 -2.52 16.36 10.34
CA LYS A 265 -3.35 17.52 9.99
C LYS A 265 -3.57 18.44 11.18
N SER A 266 -3.95 17.87 12.33
CA SER A 266 -4.12 18.59 13.60
C SER A 266 -2.86 19.36 14.02
N LEU A 267 -1.69 18.75 13.91
CA LEU A 267 -0.41 19.38 14.20
C LEU A 267 -0.09 20.53 13.24
N ILE A 268 -0.33 20.34 11.95
CA ILE A 268 -0.17 21.39 10.94
C ILE A 268 -1.11 22.57 11.27
N THR A 269 -2.40 22.32 11.48
CA THR A 269 -3.38 23.36 11.80
C THR A 269 -3.04 24.09 13.11
N SER A 270 -2.58 23.36 14.13
CA SER A 270 -2.18 23.95 15.41
C SER A 270 -0.93 24.83 15.26
N GLU A 271 0.06 24.40 14.49
CA GLU A 271 1.28 25.17 14.26
C GLU A 271 1.01 26.39 13.37
N GLN A 272 0.11 26.28 12.39
CA GLN A 272 -0.37 27.39 11.58
C GLN A 272 -1.03 28.47 12.46
N LYS A 273 -1.94 28.07 13.36
CA LYS A 273 -2.59 28.99 14.32
C LYS A 273 -1.58 29.63 15.26
N ARG A 274 -0.58 28.88 15.73
CA ARG A 274 0.44 29.36 16.68
C ARG A 274 1.43 30.35 16.04
N THR A 275 1.77 30.16 14.76
CA THR A 275 2.87 30.90 14.12
C THR A 275 2.42 31.90 13.05
N GLY A 276 1.15 31.85 12.62
CA GLY A 276 0.64 32.59 11.47
C GLY A 276 1.18 32.07 10.12
N LYS A 277 2.07 31.08 10.12
CA LYS A 277 2.65 30.52 8.90
C LYS A 277 1.78 29.42 8.35
N ILE A 278 1.35 29.58 7.10
CA ILE A 278 0.54 28.58 6.39
C ILE A 278 1.36 27.31 6.11
N TRP A 279 2.62 27.47 5.71
CA TRP A 279 3.52 26.37 5.37
C TRP A 279 4.37 25.95 6.56
N ILE A 280 4.32 24.66 6.88
CA ILE A 280 5.10 24.06 7.97
C ILE A 280 6.19 23.18 7.36
N LYS A 281 7.44 23.39 7.77
CA LYS A 281 8.56 22.53 7.35
C LYS A 281 8.33 21.08 7.80
N LEU A 282 8.60 20.11 6.94
CA LEU A 282 8.49 18.68 7.27
C LEU A 282 9.35 18.30 8.48
N THR A 283 10.58 18.82 8.56
CA THR A 283 11.46 18.59 9.72
C THR A 283 10.85 19.05 11.03
N ARG A 284 10.17 20.21 11.01
CA ARG A 284 9.43 20.74 12.17
C ARG A 284 8.23 19.87 12.52
N LEU A 285 7.48 19.43 11.52
CA LEU A 285 6.34 18.52 11.69
C LEU A 285 6.77 17.20 12.32
N ILE A 286 7.85 16.57 11.83
CA ILE A 286 8.41 15.33 12.39
C ILE A 286 8.78 15.52 13.86
N GLN A 287 9.42 16.65 14.21
CA GLN A 287 9.74 16.98 15.60
C GLN A 287 8.49 17.14 16.48
N MET A 288 7.45 17.81 15.97
CA MET A 288 6.19 18.00 16.69
C MET A 288 5.44 16.69 16.89
N PHE A 289 5.40 15.85 15.86
CA PHE A 289 4.82 14.51 15.90
C PHE A 289 5.52 13.64 16.94
N LYS A 290 6.86 13.62 16.90
CA LYS A 290 7.69 12.94 17.91
C LYS A 290 7.46 13.44 19.31
N LYS A 291 7.33 14.75 19.50
CA LYS A 291 7.05 15.34 20.81
C LYS A 291 5.66 14.99 21.33
N LYS A 292 4.64 14.93 20.46
CA LYS A 292 3.25 14.70 20.86
C LYS A 292 2.96 13.23 21.14
N LEU A 293 3.42 12.34 20.26
CA LEU A 293 3.08 10.92 20.31
C LEU A 293 4.21 10.01 20.78
N ASN A 294 5.38 10.59 21.12
CA ASN A 294 6.62 9.84 21.40
C ASN A 294 6.99 8.87 20.25
N LEU A 295 6.68 9.28 19.01
CA LEU A 295 6.74 8.44 17.82
C LEU A 295 7.52 9.11 16.69
N ASN A 296 8.36 8.35 15.98
CA ASN A 296 9.01 8.88 14.79
C ASN A 296 8.08 8.74 13.57
N LEU A 297 7.65 9.86 13.00
CA LEU A 297 6.77 9.86 11.83
C LEU A 297 7.37 9.07 10.66
N SER A 298 8.68 9.13 10.45
CA SER A 298 9.34 8.37 9.38
C SER A 298 9.22 6.86 9.60
N GLU A 299 9.35 6.39 10.84
CA GLU A 299 9.22 4.97 11.19
C GLU A 299 7.76 4.51 11.11
N VAL A 300 6.80 5.36 11.47
CA VAL A 300 5.36 5.09 11.31
C VAL A 300 5.04 4.89 9.82
N ILE A 301 5.55 5.78 8.98
CA ILE A 301 5.34 5.73 7.53
C ILE A 301 6.05 4.52 6.93
N GLU A 302 7.28 4.22 7.33
CA GLU A 302 8.00 3.01 6.90
C GLU A 302 7.27 1.72 7.32
N TYR A 303 6.64 1.71 8.49
CA TYR A 303 5.84 0.57 8.95
C TYR A 303 4.61 0.31 8.06
N TYR A 304 3.89 1.37 7.66
CA TYR A 304 2.69 1.23 6.80
C TYR A 304 3.02 1.18 5.29
N PHE A 305 4.15 1.77 4.89
CA PHE A 305 4.59 1.93 3.50
C PHE A 305 6.10 1.65 3.37
N PRO A 306 6.57 0.40 3.58
CA PRO A 306 7.99 0.03 3.68
C PRO A 306 8.84 0.24 2.42
N GLN A 307 8.26 0.74 1.34
CA GLN A 307 8.92 0.99 0.05
C GLN A 307 8.67 2.39 -0.49
N GLN A 308 8.12 3.30 0.33
CA GLN A 308 7.88 4.68 -0.04
C GLN A 308 8.54 5.61 0.98
N GLY A 309 9.13 6.68 0.48
CA GLY A 309 9.67 7.73 1.33
C GLY A 309 8.56 8.52 2.02
N ILE A 310 8.86 9.13 3.17
CA ILE A 310 7.92 10.04 3.86
C ILE A 310 7.41 11.15 2.95
N GLU A 311 8.24 11.67 2.05
CA GLU A 311 7.84 12.69 1.07
C GLU A 311 6.79 12.16 0.09
N GLU A 312 6.98 10.96 -0.46
CA GLU A 312 6.06 10.33 -1.41
C GLU A 312 4.70 10.07 -0.78
N VAL A 313 4.68 9.53 0.45
CA VAL A 313 3.43 9.21 1.16
C VAL A 313 2.66 10.47 1.56
N LEU A 314 3.36 11.50 2.04
CA LEU A 314 2.72 12.77 2.40
C LEU A 314 2.33 13.63 1.19
N SER A 315 2.90 13.34 0.01
CA SER A 315 2.51 14.00 -1.25
C SER A 315 1.26 13.42 -1.91
N ASP A 316 0.76 12.25 -1.47
CA ASP A 316 -0.48 11.69 -2.02
C ASP A 316 -1.68 12.56 -1.62
N SER A 317 -2.32 13.16 -2.62
CA SER A 317 -3.45 14.08 -2.46
C SER A 317 -4.66 13.44 -1.76
N LYS A 318 -4.75 12.10 -1.74
CA LYS A 318 -5.79 11.35 -1.04
C LYS A 318 -5.80 11.58 0.48
N HIS A 319 -4.72 12.11 1.04
CA HIS A 319 -4.62 12.37 2.47
C HIS A 319 -4.97 13.81 2.87
N GLY A 320 -5.41 14.66 1.93
CA GLY A 320 -5.82 16.04 2.23
C GLY A 320 -4.69 16.93 2.73
N LEU A 321 -3.45 16.59 2.36
CA LEU A 321 -2.24 17.34 2.62
C LEU A 321 -1.75 17.94 1.31
N VAL A 322 -1.25 19.18 1.35
CA VAL A 322 -0.61 19.80 0.20
C VAL A 322 0.87 19.92 0.45
N PHE A 323 1.63 19.34 -0.49
CA PHE A 323 3.07 19.21 -0.43
C PHE A 323 3.73 20.25 -1.34
N HIS A 324 4.78 20.90 -0.84
CA HIS A 324 5.56 21.86 -1.62
C HIS A 324 7.07 21.66 -1.39
N LYS A 325 7.79 21.44 -2.49
CA LYS A 325 9.25 21.35 -2.52
C LYS A 325 9.76 22.26 -3.65
N PRO A 326 10.24 23.48 -3.35
CA PRO A 326 10.63 24.48 -4.36
C PRO A 326 11.67 24.00 -5.39
N THR A 327 12.65 23.23 -4.93
CA THR A 327 13.74 22.61 -5.72
C THR A 327 14.12 21.25 -5.14
N SER A 328 14.79 20.38 -5.92
CA SER A 328 15.22 19.05 -5.47
C SER A 328 16.03 19.06 -4.16
N ASP A 329 16.80 20.12 -3.91
CA ASP A 329 17.68 20.28 -2.75
C ASP A 329 17.08 21.17 -1.64
N SER A 330 15.85 21.65 -1.81
CA SER A 330 15.20 22.52 -0.82
C SER A 330 14.45 21.73 0.26
N ASP A 331 14.26 22.40 1.41
CA ASP A 331 13.39 21.92 2.47
C ASP A 331 11.97 21.64 1.95
N VAL A 332 11.36 20.59 2.48
CA VAL A 332 9.97 20.22 2.20
C VAL A 332 9.01 20.96 3.12
N TYR A 333 7.90 21.43 2.57
CA TYR A 333 6.84 22.14 3.29
C TYR A 333 5.48 21.46 3.07
N LEU A 334 4.66 21.45 4.13
CA LEU A 334 3.31 20.90 4.13
C LEU A 334 2.29 21.92 4.64
N THR A 335 1.07 21.82 4.13
CA THR A 335 -0.08 22.57 4.62
C THR A 335 -1.36 21.72 4.56
N VAL A 336 -2.34 22.05 5.40
CA VAL A 336 -3.72 21.59 5.28
C VAL A 336 -4.58 22.80 4.95
N PHE A 337 -5.37 22.72 3.88
CA PHE A 337 -6.45 23.66 3.64
C PHE A 337 -7.72 23.08 4.26
N THR A 338 -8.17 23.64 5.37
CA THR A 338 -9.46 23.26 5.95
C THR A 338 -10.56 24.15 5.39
N ASP A 339 -11.66 23.55 4.94
CA ASP A 339 -12.85 24.26 4.45
C ASP A 339 -13.58 25.05 5.55
N LYS A 340 -13.25 24.77 6.81
CA LYS A 340 -13.64 25.60 7.94
C LYS A 340 -12.63 26.72 8.11
N VAL A 341 -12.74 27.71 7.21
CA VAL A 341 -12.36 29.07 7.57
C VAL A 341 -13.30 29.47 8.70
N ASP A 342 -12.82 29.24 9.91
CA ASP A 342 -13.34 29.86 11.11
C ASP A 342 -13.42 31.36 10.80
N GLU A 343 -14.64 31.90 10.73
CA GLU A 343 -14.99 33.29 10.45
C GLU A 343 -14.38 34.28 11.48
N SER A 344 -13.53 33.77 12.38
CA SER A 344 -12.75 34.52 13.36
C SER A 344 -11.39 35.03 12.85
N ILE A 345 -10.89 34.64 11.67
CA ILE A 345 -9.77 35.37 11.03
C ILE A 345 -10.33 36.59 10.30
N LYS A 346 -10.72 37.59 11.10
CA LYS A 346 -10.90 38.95 10.61
C LYS A 346 -9.63 39.38 9.85
N GLU A 347 -9.84 39.72 8.57
CA GLU A 347 -9.11 40.70 7.79
C GLU A 347 -7.98 41.40 8.56
N LYS A 348 -6.74 40.89 8.48
CA LYS A 348 -5.55 41.73 8.80
C LYS A 348 -4.19 41.23 8.32
N GLU A 349 -4.04 40.00 7.84
CA GLU A 349 -2.77 39.63 7.19
C GLU A 349 -2.84 39.84 5.67
N ILE A 350 -2.41 41.03 5.26
CA ILE A 350 -1.97 41.29 3.88
C ILE A 350 -0.73 40.41 3.68
N VAL A 351 -0.91 39.25 3.06
CA VAL A 351 0.20 38.39 2.63
C VAL A 351 1.17 39.24 1.80
N LYS A 352 2.43 39.35 2.23
CA LYS A 352 3.46 40.06 1.48
C LYS A 352 3.76 39.29 0.20
N ILE A 353 3.53 39.92 -0.95
CA ILE A 353 3.72 39.29 -2.27
C ILE A 353 5.14 39.57 -2.75
N ASP A 354 6.07 38.73 -2.31
CA ASP A 354 7.50 38.79 -2.62
C ASP A 354 8.01 37.55 -3.35
N SER A 355 7.14 36.59 -3.68
CA SER A 355 7.47 35.40 -4.45
C SER A 355 6.34 34.99 -5.40
N PRO A 356 6.64 34.23 -6.48
CA PRO A 356 5.63 33.68 -7.39
C PRO A 356 4.64 32.74 -6.69
N VAL A 357 5.07 32.04 -5.63
CA VAL A 357 4.23 31.14 -4.84
C VAL A 357 3.25 31.94 -3.96
N ASN A 358 3.73 33.01 -3.33
CA ASN A 358 2.85 33.90 -2.56
C ASN A 358 1.81 34.56 -3.48
N LEU A 359 2.19 34.83 -4.74
CA LEU A 359 1.25 35.32 -5.74
C LEU A 359 0.21 34.27 -6.11
N GLU A 360 0.60 33.01 -6.33
CA GLU A 360 -0.32 31.89 -6.60
C GLU A 360 -1.36 31.73 -5.48
N ILE A 361 -0.91 31.70 -4.21
CA ILE A 361 -1.78 31.55 -3.04
C ILE A 361 -2.83 32.67 -2.98
N VAL A 362 -2.41 33.91 -3.24
CA VAL A 362 -3.30 35.06 -3.26
C VAL A 362 -4.32 34.95 -4.39
N LEU A 363 -3.89 34.52 -5.57
CA LEU A 363 -4.77 34.31 -6.73
C LEU A 363 -5.80 33.20 -6.46
N VAL A 364 -5.38 32.05 -5.94
CA VAL A 364 -6.28 30.94 -5.57
C VAL A 364 -7.34 31.41 -4.56
N ARG A 365 -6.95 32.22 -3.56
CA ARG A 365 -7.90 32.79 -2.58
C ARG A 365 -8.92 33.73 -3.22
N ILE A 366 -8.47 34.59 -4.13
CA ILE A 366 -9.37 35.51 -4.85
C ILE A 366 -10.32 34.72 -5.76
N ILE A 367 -9.80 33.75 -6.51
CA ILE A 367 -10.59 32.91 -7.41
C ILE A 367 -11.62 32.10 -6.61
N ARG A 368 -11.24 31.49 -5.50
CA ARG A 368 -12.16 30.76 -4.62
C ARG A 368 -13.29 31.66 -4.10
N LYS A 369 -12.95 32.86 -3.64
CA LYS A 369 -13.93 33.85 -3.18
C LYS A 369 -14.90 34.21 -4.30
N LEU A 370 -14.38 34.51 -5.49
CA LEU A 370 -15.22 34.89 -6.65
C LEU A 370 -16.11 33.73 -7.10
N ILE A 371 -15.62 32.49 -7.10
CA ILE A 371 -16.39 31.28 -7.40
C ILE A 371 -17.55 31.11 -6.39
N GLN A 372 -17.26 31.30 -5.09
CA GLN A 372 -18.26 31.22 -4.03
C GLN A 372 -19.32 32.34 -4.13
N GLU A 373 -18.91 33.58 -4.43
CA GLU A 373 -19.83 34.72 -4.55
C GLU A 373 -20.70 34.65 -5.81
N SER A 374 -20.21 34.04 -6.89
CA SER A 374 -20.91 33.93 -8.16
C SER A 374 -21.68 32.62 -8.36
N ASN A 375 -21.43 31.60 -7.53
CA ASN A 375 -21.91 30.22 -7.73
C ASN A 375 -21.53 29.64 -9.11
N GLN A 376 -20.37 30.02 -9.66
CA GLN A 376 -19.84 29.54 -10.95
C GLN A 376 -18.54 28.75 -10.75
N GLU A 377 -18.32 27.69 -11.51
CA GLU A 377 -17.08 26.89 -11.45
C GLU A 377 -15.85 27.64 -11.99
N TYR A 378 -16.05 28.64 -12.86
CA TYR A 378 -14.99 29.46 -13.44
C TYR A 378 -15.36 30.94 -13.39
N VAL A 379 -14.36 31.79 -13.23
CA VAL A 379 -14.51 33.25 -13.18
C VAL A 379 -13.61 33.94 -14.21
N PRO A 380 -14.03 35.06 -14.83
CA PRO A 380 -13.19 35.80 -15.75
C PRO A 380 -11.87 36.26 -15.10
N ILE A 381 -10.74 36.10 -15.79
CA ILE A 381 -9.42 36.54 -15.25
C ILE A 381 -9.39 38.05 -15.00
N SER A 382 -10.21 38.83 -15.71
CA SER A 382 -10.34 40.27 -15.51
C SER A 382 -10.95 40.62 -14.15
N GLN A 383 -11.88 39.80 -13.65
CA GLN A 383 -12.45 39.95 -12.31
C GLN A 383 -11.42 39.62 -11.24
N VAL A 384 -10.61 38.56 -11.45
CA VAL A 384 -9.51 38.21 -10.56
C VAL A 384 -8.48 39.35 -10.47
N ALA A 385 -8.10 39.92 -11.61
CA ALA A 385 -7.18 41.07 -11.65
C ALA A 385 -7.76 42.31 -10.94
N SER A 386 -9.07 42.54 -11.08
CA SER A 386 -9.77 43.66 -10.45
C SER A 386 -9.83 43.50 -8.93
N GLU A 387 -10.22 42.32 -8.44
CA GLU A 387 -10.23 42.01 -7.00
C GLU A 387 -8.83 42.04 -6.39
N TYR A 388 -7.82 41.58 -7.13
CA TYR A 388 -6.43 41.70 -6.72
C TYR A 388 -6.03 43.18 -6.54
N GLN A 389 -6.33 44.03 -7.52
CA GLN A 389 -6.00 45.45 -7.44
C GLN A 389 -6.75 46.15 -6.29
N LYS A 390 -8.03 45.84 -6.08
CA LYS A 390 -8.80 46.36 -4.94
C LYS A 390 -8.15 46.00 -3.61
N LYS A 391 -7.69 44.74 -3.48
CA LYS A 391 -7.14 44.21 -2.22
C LYS A 391 -5.72 44.69 -1.92
N TYR A 392 -4.87 44.80 -2.94
CA TYR A 392 -3.44 45.10 -2.77
C TYR A 392 -3.03 46.49 -3.24
N GLN A 393 -3.98 47.28 -3.75
CA GLN A 393 -3.77 48.64 -4.26
C GLN A 393 -2.70 48.75 -5.37
N VAL A 394 -2.34 47.62 -5.99
CA VAL A 394 -1.35 47.51 -7.06
C VAL A 394 -1.89 46.53 -8.09
N SER A 395 -1.70 46.81 -9.39
CA SER A 395 -2.14 45.90 -10.43
C SER A 395 -1.31 44.61 -10.44
N ILE A 396 -1.95 43.49 -10.79
CA ILE A 396 -1.29 42.19 -10.86
C ILE A 396 -0.07 42.21 -11.80
N THR A 397 -0.16 42.93 -12.92
CA THR A 397 0.94 43.10 -13.88
C THR A 397 2.17 43.75 -13.24
N LYS A 398 2.00 44.80 -12.43
CA LYS A 398 3.10 45.45 -11.71
C LYS A 398 3.75 44.52 -10.69
N THR A 399 2.95 43.67 -10.04
CA THR A 399 3.50 42.64 -9.15
C THR A 399 4.28 41.58 -9.94
N MET A 400 3.78 41.14 -11.09
CA MET A 400 4.47 40.20 -11.97
C MET A 400 5.81 40.76 -12.47
N GLU A 401 5.84 42.03 -12.86
CA GLU A 401 7.07 42.74 -13.25
C GLU A 401 8.09 42.76 -12.10
N LYS A 402 7.65 43.12 -10.88
CA LYS A 402 8.50 43.12 -9.69
C LYS A 402 9.07 41.74 -9.38
N LEU A 403 8.30 40.69 -9.62
CA LEU A 403 8.70 39.29 -9.43
C LEU A 403 9.45 38.71 -10.63
N GLN A 404 9.75 39.51 -11.66
CA GLN A 404 10.43 39.10 -12.90
C GLN A 404 9.73 37.94 -13.63
N LEU A 405 8.40 37.88 -13.51
CA LEU A 405 7.56 36.91 -14.21
C LEU A 405 7.25 37.46 -15.61
N GLY A 406 8.16 37.25 -16.56
CA GLY A 406 8.09 37.75 -17.94
C GLY A 406 6.97 37.14 -18.82
N LYS A 407 5.86 36.70 -18.22
CA LYS A 407 4.71 36.07 -18.88
C LYS A 407 3.51 37.01 -18.84
N LYS A 408 2.56 36.85 -19.79
CA LYS A 408 1.25 37.53 -19.68
C LYS A 408 0.42 36.88 -18.57
N PHE A 409 -0.52 37.61 -17.96
CA PHE A 409 -1.28 37.11 -16.80
C PHE A 409 -1.99 35.78 -17.07
N ALA A 410 -2.64 35.61 -18.23
CA ALA A 410 -3.24 34.33 -18.62
C ALA A 410 -2.22 33.18 -18.71
N GLN A 411 -1.01 33.46 -19.21
CA GLN A 411 0.07 32.46 -19.30
C GLN A 411 0.66 32.11 -17.93
N LEU A 412 0.64 33.06 -16.99
CA LEU A 412 1.02 32.81 -15.61
C LEU A 412 0.02 31.85 -14.95
N ILE A 413 -1.28 32.13 -15.10
CA ILE A 413 -2.35 31.26 -14.57
C ILE A 413 -2.22 29.84 -15.12
N ALA A 414 -2.00 29.69 -16.43
CA ALA A 414 -1.81 28.38 -17.06
C ALA A 414 -0.53 27.64 -16.61
N SER A 415 0.41 28.32 -15.94
CA SER A 415 1.62 27.68 -15.41
C SER A 415 1.48 27.17 -13.98
N TYR A 416 0.35 27.45 -13.31
CA TYR A 416 0.07 26.96 -11.97
C TYR A 416 -0.76 25.67 -12.06
N GLU A 417 -0.26 24.57 -11.50
CA GLU A 417 -0.97 23.28 -11.49
C GLU A 417 -2.28 23.35 -10.69
N SER A 418 -2.37 24.27 -9.73
CA SER A 418 -3.54 24.53 -8.89
C SER A 418 -4.71 25.24 -9.61
N LEU A 419 -4.47 25.75 -10.83
CA LEU A 419 -5.43 26.55 -11.56
C LEU A 419 -5.70 25.98 -12.95
N GLU A 420 -6.96 26.02 -13.37
CA GLU A 420 -7.36 25.61 -14.70
C GLU A 420 -7.81 26.84 -15.51
N LEU A 421 -7.18 27.05 -16.67
CA LEU A 421 -7.53 28.16 -17.56
C LEU A 421 -8.38 27.66 -18.73
N LYS A 422 -9.55 28.26 -18.93
CA LYS A 422 -10.41 28.05 -20.09
C LYS A 422 -10.53 29.33 -20.90
N LYS A 423 -10.55 29.21 -22.23
CA LYS A 423 -10.83 30.35 -23.12
C LYS A 423 -12.19 30.14 -23.76
N GLN A 424 -13.09 31.09 -23.55
CA GLN A 424 -14.40 31.11 -24.20
C GLN A 424 -14.52 32.40 -24.98
N GLU A 425 -14.67 32.28 -26.30
CA GLU A 425 -14.62 33.40 -27.25
C GLU A 425 -13.33 34.24 -27.11
N SER A 426 -13.45 35.49 -26.66
CA SER A 426 -12.37 36.45 -26.44
C SER A 426 -11.98 36.61 -24.96
N VAL A 427 -12.65 35.90 -24.04
CA VAL A 427 -12.47 36.04 -22.59
C VAL A 427 -11.81 34.79 -22.02
N TYR A 428 -10.81 35.01 -21.15
CA TYR A 428 -10.20 33.95 -20.37
C TYR A 428 -10.92 33.79 -19.03
N TYR A 429 -11.22 32.55 -18.69
CA TYR A 429 -11.84 32.12 -17.46
C TYR A 429 -10.88 31.23 -16.68
N VAL A 430 -10.92 31.30 -15.36
CA VAL A 430 -10.07 30.51 -14.47
C VAL A 430 -10.91 29.83 -13.40
N GLY A 431 -10.61 28.56 -13.17
CA GLY A 431 -11.16 27.72 -12.11
C GLY A 431 -10.03 27.13 -11.25
N ILE A 432 -10.40 26.42 -10.18
CA ILE A 432 -9.47 25.71 -9.31
C ILE A 432 -9.41 24.25 -9.75
N ASN A 433 -8.21 23.72 -9.94
CA ASN A 433 -7.97 22.32 -10.29
C ASN A 433 -7.78 21.51 -8.99
N TYR A 434 -8.58 20.46 -8.79
CA TYR A 434 -8.62 19.65 -7.56
C TYR A 434 -7.75 18.39 -7.66
#